data_AF-X1M1A9-F1
#
_entry.id   AF-X1M1A9-F1
#
_cell.length_a   1.000
_cell.length_b   1.000
_cell.length_c   1.000
_cell.angle_alpha   90.00
_cell.angle_beta   90.00
_cell.angle_gamma   90.00
#
_symmetry.space_group_name_H-M   'P 1'
#
loop_
_entity.id
_entity.type
_entity.pdbx_description
1 polymer ?
#
loop_
_entity_poly.entity_id
_entity_poly.type
_entity_poly.pdbx_seq_one_letter_code
_entity_poly.pdbx_strand_id
1 'polypeptide(L)'
;QDKRISCAPVQMENTTVLTSNVAAVLDKTKLTRADKEVFKEYARATCTGYCAGCAYICDSALPDTPYVSDIMRYLMYYNSYGDKNRARGLFAQIPRKVRNRLLTTDYRLAESRCPQHLPIAELVAEAVSKLAW
;
A
#
# COMPACT_ATOMS: atom_id res chain seq x y z
N GLN A 1 9.85 -22.17 -4.45
CA GLN A 1 10.00 -21.25 -3.31
C GLN A 1 11.02 -20.22 -3.75
N ASP A 2 10.72 -18.92 -3.63
CA ASP A 2 11.68 -17.87 -3.98
C ASP A 2 12.71 -17.75 -2.86
N LYS A 3 14.00 -17.99 -3.18
CA LYS A 3 15.07 -18.00 -2.17
C LYS A 3 15.40 -16.60 -1.62
N ARG A 4 14.84 -15.54 -2.21
CA ARG A 4 15.03 -14.15 -1.77
C ARG A 4 14.14 -13.77 -0.58
N ILE A 5 13.17 -14.61 -0.21
CA ILE A 5 12.18 -14.33 0.84
C ILE A 5 12.35 -15.34 1.98
N SER A 6 12.61 -14.86 3.19
CA SER A 6 12.85 -15.70 4.38
C SER A 6 11.71 -15.68 5.39
N CYS A 7 10.95 -14.59 5.48
CA CYS A 7 9.82 -14.44 6.40
C CYS A 7 8.76 -13.50 5.82
N ALA A 8 7.58 -13.52 6.42
CA ALA A 8 6.51 -12.56 6.18
C ALA A 8 6.13 -11.90 7.51
N PRO A 9 6.15 -10.56 7.62
CA PRO A 9 5.63 -9.89 8.81
C PRO A 9 4.10 -9.96 8.77
N VAL A 10 3.52 -10.60 9.77
CA VAL A 10 2.05 -10.69 9.93
C VAL A 10 1.64 -9.97 11.20
N GLN A 11 0.53 -9.24 11.12
CA GLN A 11 -0.07 -8.62 12.29
C GLN A 11 -0.82 -9.67 13.11
N MET A 12 -0.82 -9.52 14.43
CA MET A 12 -1.43 -10.46 15.38
C MET A 12 -2.31 -9.67 16.35
N GLU A 13 -3.44 -9.17 15.85
CA GLU A 13 -4.32 -8.25 16.57
C GLU A 13 -5.09 -8.93 17.73
N ASN A 14 -5.25 -10.25 17.66
CA ASN A 14 -5.90 -11.05 18.69
C ASN A 14 -5.35 -12.49 18.67
N THR A 15 -5.74 -13.27 19.68
CA THR A 15 -5.27 -14.66 19.85
C THR A 15 -5.74 -15.58 18.72
N THR A 16 -6.91 -15.36 18.13
CA THR A 16 -7.41 -16.16 17.00
C THR A 16 -6.54 -16.00 15.74
N VAL A 17 -6.18 -14.76 15.40
CA VAL A 17 -5.28 -14.46 14.26
C VAL A 17 -3.88 -15.01 14.53
N LEU A 18 -3.36 -14.84 15.77
CA LEU A 18 -2.09 -15.43 16.18
C LEU A 18 -2.08 -16.96 15.97
N THR A 19 -3.08 -17.67 16.50
CA THR A 19 -3.18 -19.13 16.36
C THR A 19 -3.27 -19.54 14.89
N SER A 20 -4.03 -18.81 14.07
CA SER A 20 -4.16 -19.09 12.64
C SER A 20 -2.83 -18.89 11.89
N ASN A 21 -2.10 -17.81 12.19
CA ASN A 21 -0.78 -17.54 11.61
C ASN A 21 0.24 -18.62 12.01
N VAL A 22 0.23 -19.05 13.28
CA VAL A 22 1.09 -20.14 13.77
C VAL A 22 0.77 -21.44 13.04
N ALA A 23 -0.52 -21.80 12.91
CA ALA A 23 -0.94 -22.98 12.18
C ALA A 23 -0.46 -22.95 10.71
N ALA A 24 -0.59 -21.81 10.03
CA ALA A 24 -0.14 -21.64 8.65
C ALA A 24 1.39 -21.79 8.47
N VAL A 25 2.19 -21.35 9.44
CA VAL A 25 3.67 -21.51 9.39
C VAL A 25 4.10 -22.94 9.71
N LEU A 26 3.36 -23.61 10.59
CA LEU A 26 3.63 -25.00 10.97
C LEU A 26 3.18 -26.00 9.90
N ASP A 27 2.14 -25.68 9.12
CA ASP A 27 1.71 -26.48 7.98
C ASP A 27 2.82 -26.56 6.90
N LYS A 28 3.22 -27.79 6.57
CA LYS A 28 4.26 -28.07 5.56
C LYS A 28 3.68 -28.49 4.21
N THR A 29 2.36 -28.41 4.06
CA THR A 29 1.67 -28.66 2.79
C THR A 29 2.20 -27.72 1.72
N LYS A 30 2.73 -28.28 0.65
CA LYS A 30 3.29 -27.50 -0.45
C LYS A 30 2.18 -27.10 -1.41
N LEU A 31 2.07 -25.81 -1.68
CA LEU A 31 1.25 -25.31 -2.78
C LEU A 31 1.64 -25.98 -4.11
N THR A 32 0.65 -26.54 -4.78
CA THR A 32 0.79 -27.16 -6.10
C THR A 32 1.11 -26.10 -7.15
N ARG A 33 1.29 -26.53 -8.41
CA ARG A 33 1.40 -25.59 -9.53
C ARG A 33 0.07 -24.87 -9.76
N ALA A 34 -1.06 -25.58 -9.69
CA ALA A 34 -2.38 -25.01 -9.92
C ALA A 34 -2.70 -23.90 -8.91
N ASP A 35 -2.45 -24.13 -7.62
CA ASP A 35 -2.68 -23.12 -6.57
C ASP A 35 -1.91 -21.81 -6.84
N LYS A 36 -0.65 -21.94 -7.29
CA LYS A 36 0.20 -20.78 -7.61
C LYS A 36 -0.28 -20.03 -8.83
N GLU A 37 -0.81 -20.72 -9.84
CA GLU A 37 -1.36 -20.05 -11.01
C GLU A 37 -2.62 -19.27 -10.66
N VAL A 38 -3.49 -19.81 -9.79
CA VAL A 38 -4.65 -19.07 -9.25
C VAL A 38 -4.20 -17.80 -8.52
N PHE A 39 -3.18 -17.88 -7.66
CA PHE A 39 -2.66 -16.68 -6.98
C PHE A 39 -2.10 -15.64 -7.95
N LYS A 40 -1.40 -16.06 -9.02
CA LYS A 40 -0.89 -15.14 -10.04
C LYS A 40 -2.00 -14.51 -10.86
N GLU A 41 -3.05 -15.26 -11.18
CA GLU A 41 -4.23 -14.74 -11.87
C GLU A 41 -4.95 -13.71 -11.01
N TYR A 42 -5.23 -14.03 -9.75
CA TYR A 42 -5.84 -13.11 -8.81
C TYR A 42 -5.00 -11.84 -8.60
N ALA A 43 -3.69 -12.00 -8.42
CA ALA A 43 -2.78 -10.88 -8.27
C ALA A 43 -2.81 -9.97 -9.50
N ARG A 44 -2.80 -10.52 -10.71
CA ARG A 44 -2.93 -9.74 -11.96
C ARG A 44 -4.29 -9.05 -12.08
N ALA A 45 -5.37 -9.73 -11.71
CA ALA A 45 -6.73 -9.19 -11.81
C ALA A 45 -7.01 -8.07 -10.80
N THR A 46 -6.31 -8.03 -9.67
CA THR A 46 -6.55 -7.07 -8.56
C THR A 46 -5.41 -6.07 -8.36
N CYS A 47 -4.40 -6.11 -9.23
CA CYS A 47 -3.15 -5.38 -9.08
C CYS A 47 -3.37 -3.86 -9.03
N THR A 48 -4.36 -3.36 -9.78
CA THR A 48 -4.75 -1.95 -9.84
C THR A 48 -5.46 -1.45 -8.58
N GLY A 49 -5.77 -2.33 -7.62
CA GLY A 49 -6.46 -2.01 -6.39
C GLY A 49 -5.55 -1.60 -5.22
N TYR A 50 -4.23 -1.68 -5.37
CA TYR A 50 -3.32 -1.38 -4.27
C TYR A 50 -1.97 -0.77 -4.72
N CYS A 51 -1.35 -0.03 -3.81
CA CYS A 51 0.01 0.46 -4.00
C CYS A 51 1.04 -0.60 -3.63
N ALA A 52 1.94 -0.93 -4.56
CA ALA A 52 3.01 -1.90 -4.34
C ALA A 52 4.20 -1.35 -3.53
N GLY A 53 4.16 -0.10 -3.07
CA GLY A 53 5.21 0.49 -2.22
C GLY A 53 6.53 0.76 -2.94
N CYS A 54 6.52 0.89 -4.26
CA CYS A 54 7.72 1.08 -5.09
C CYS A 54 8.30 2.50 -5.03
N ALA A 55 8.01 3.31 -4.00
CA ALA A 55 8.38 4.72 -3.78
C ALA A 55 9.33 5.36 -4.80
N TYR A 56 10.53 4.79 -5.01
CA TYR A 56 11.51 5.18 -6.02
C TYR A 56 10.97 5.48 -7.44
N ILE A 57 9.81 4.95 -7.85
CA ILE A 57 9.21 5.21 -9.17
C ILE A 57 8.39 6.52 -9.17
N CYS A 58 7.37 6.60 -8.32
CA CYS A 58 6.42 7.71 -8.32
C CYS A 58 6.99 8.93 -7.58
N ASP A 59 7.72 8.72 -6.49
CA ASP A 59 8.29 9.83 -5.71
C ASP A 59 9.43 10.51 -6.48
N SER A 60 10.20 9.77 -7.29
CA SER A 60 11.23 10.36 -8.15
C SER A 60 10.65 11.16 -9.33
N ALA A 61 9.39 10.92 -9.69
CA ALA A 61 8.68 11.73 -10.69
C ALA A 61 8.14 13.05 -10.11
N LEU A 62 8.17 13.22 -8.78
CA LEU A 62 7.53 14.33 -8.06
C LEU A 62 8.48 14.93 -7.01
N PRO A 63 9.56 15.62 -7.44
CA PRO A 63 10.59 16.11 -6.52
C PRO A 63 10.07 17.09 -5.46
N ASP A 64 8.99 17.83 -5.77
CA ASP A 64 8.35 18.77 -4.84
C ASP A 64 7.37 18.11 -3.87
N THR A 65 6.87 16.90 -4.17
CA THR A 65 5.87 16.16 -3.39
C THR A 65 6.15 14.64 -3.35
N PRO A 66 7.34 14.19 -2.92
CA PRO A 66 7.75 12.78 -2.97
C PRO A 66 7.17 11.95 -1.80
N TYR A 67 5.84 11.91 -1.68
CA TYR A 67 5.11 11.25 -0.59
C TYR A 67 3.99 10.34 -1.10
N VAL A 68 3.98 9.96 -2.38
CA VAL A 68 2.88 9.15 -2.95
C VAL A 68 2.81 7.82 -2.21
N SER A 69 3.93 7.11 -2.08
CA SER A 69 3.94 5.80 -1.42
C SER A 69 3.46 5.86 0.04
N ASP A 70 3.85 6.92 0.77
CA ASP A 70 3.40 7.14 2.14
C ASP A 70 1.92 7.47 2.22
N ILE A 71 1.42 8.36 1.37
CA ILE A 71 0.00 8.72 1.32
C ILE A 71 -0.86 7.48 1.00
N MET A 72 -0.45 6.64 0.04
CA MET A 72 -1.16 5.39 -0.25
C MET A 72 -1.19 4.45 0.95
N ARG A 73 -0.08 4.34 1.69
CA ARG A 73 -0.01 3.53 2.91
C ARG A 73 -0.93 4.08 4.01
N TYR A 74 -1.00 5.40 4.19
CA TYR A 74 -1.89 6.00 5.19
C TYR A 74 -3.37 5.85 4.80
N LEU A 75 -3.68 5.99 3.51
CA LEU A 75 -5.02 5.75 3.00
C LEU A 75 -5.44 4.28 3.18
N MET A 76 -4.53 3.32 2.97
CA MET A 76 -4.76 1.91 3.28
C MET A 76 -5.03 1.68 4.77
N TYR A 77 -4.26 2.30 5.68
CA TYR A 77 -4.54 2.20 7.11
C TYR A 77 -5.94 2.70 7.47
N TYR A 78 -6.39 3.79 6.83
CA TYR A 78 -7.72 4.33 7.05
C TYR A 78 -8.84 3.45 6.45
N ASN A 79 -8.72 3.09 5.17
CA ASN A 79 -9.78 2.42 4.40
C ASN A 79 -9.85 0.91 4.65
N SER A 80 -8.70 0.24 4.76
CA SER A 80 -8.62 -1.22 4.81
C SER A 80 -8.48 -1.74 6.23
N TYR A 81 -7.65 -1.11 7.06
CA TYR A 81 -7.38 -1.57 8.42
C TYR A 81 -8.25 -0.89 9.47
N GLY A 82 -8.92 0.21 9.12
CA GLY A 82 -9.75 0.99 10.05
C GLY A 82 -8.93 1.77 11.10
N ASP A 83 -7.60 1.83 10.98
CA ASP A 83 -6.71 2.54 11.89
C ASP A 83 -6.64 4.04 11.56
N LYS A 84 -7.79 4.71 11.75
CA LYS A 84 -8.01 6.10 11.33
C LYS A 84 -7.09 7.09 12.05
N ASN A 85 -6.86 6.89 13.35
CA ASN A 85 -6.04 7.80 14.15
C ASN A 85 -4.58 7.73 13.74
N ARG A 86 -4.04 6.52 13.50
CA ARG A 86 -2.68 6.36 12.99
C ARG A 86 -2.53 6.96 11.59
N ALA A 87 -3.49 6.71 10.71
CA ALA A 87 -3.48 7.26 9.35
C ALA A 87 -3.39 8.80 9.37
N ARG A 88 -4.24 9.47 10.16
CA ARG A 88 -4.23 10.92 10.35
C ARG A 88 -2.94 11.42 11.00
N GLY A 89 -2.50 10.77 12.07
CA GLY A 89 -1.27 11.13 12.78
C GLY A 89 -0.02 11.04 11.92
N LEU A 90 0.07 10.05 11.02
CA LEU A 90 1.17 9.93 10.06
C LEU A 90 1.05 10.95 8.92
N PHE A 91 -0.16 11.18 8.39
CA PHE A 91 -0.38 12.21 7.38
C PHE A 91 -0.02 13.62 7.90
N ALA A 92 -0.32 13.89 9.18
CA ALA A 92 0.03 15.13 9.87
C ALA A 92 1.56 15.33 10.04
N GLN A 93 2.39 14.30 9.85
CA GLN A 93 3.85 14.41 9.86
C GLN A 93 4.45 14.81 8.50
N ILE A 94 3.69 14.69 7.40
CA ILE A 94 4.12 15.19 6.08
C ILE A 94 4.38 16.71 6.20
N PRO A 95 5.52 17.25 5.73
CA PRO A 95 5.81 18.68 5.87
C PRO A 95 4.66 19.54 5.34
N ARG A 96 4.26 20.56 6.11
CA ARG A 96 3.13 21.46 5.74
C ARG A 96 3.28 22.04 4.33
N LYS A 97 4.52 22.39 3.94
CA LYS A 97 4.84 22.90 2.59
C LYS A 97 4.47 21.91 1.47
N VAL A 98 4.61 20.61 1.73
CA VAL A 98 4.24 19.54 0.79
C VAL A 98 2.73 19.35 0.80
N ARG A 99 2.12 19.24 1.99
CA ARG A 99 0.66 19.07 2.12
C ARG A 99 -0.14 20.12 1.37
N ASN A 100 0.28 21.38 1.43
CA ASN A 100 -0.37 22.49 0.74
C ASN A 100 -0.34 22.39 -0.79
N ARG A 101 0.54 21.55 -1.36
CA ARG A 101 0.69 21.35 -2.81
C ARG A 101 0.03 20.07 -3.31
N LEU A 102 -0.44 19.19 -2.41
CA LEU A 102 -0.94 17.86 -2.82
C LEU A 102 -2.09 17.95 -3.81
N LEU A 103 -3.04 18.87 -3.60
CA LEU A 103 -4.19 19.02 -4.51
C LEU A 103 -3.88 19.75 -5.82
N THR A 104 -2.74 20.44 -5.90
CA THR A 104 -2.34 21.23 -7.08
C THR A 104 -1.19 20.59 -7.88
N THR A 105 -0.64 19.49 -7.37
CA THR A 105 0.44 18.73 -8.03
C THR A 105 -0.10 18.01 -9.26
N ASP A 106 0.66 18.05 -10.36
CA ASP A 106 0.38 17.24 -11.54
C ASP A 106 0.95 15.82 -11.38
N TYR A 107 0.08 14.84 -11.19
CA TYR A 107 0.46 13.44 -10.97
C TYR A 107 0.60 12.61 -12.24
N ARG A 108 0.31 13.15 -13.44
CA ARG A 108 0.25 12.38 -14.69
C ARG A 108 1.52 11.56 -14.97
N LEU A 109 2.69 12.14 -14.69
CA LEU A 109 3.96 11.43 -14.87
C LEU A 109 4.09 10.25 -13.89
N ALA A 110 3.73 10.44 -12.63
CA ALA A 110 3.77 9.38 -11.62
C ALA A 110 2.77 8.26 -11.95
N GLU A 111 1.57 8.61 -12.41
CA GLU A 111 0.54 7.64 -12.84
C GLU A 111 1.00 6.84 -14.06
N SER A 112 1.58 7.51 -15.07
CA SER A 112 2.11 6.85 -16.27
C SER A 112 3.25 5.85 -15.97
N ARG A 113 3.97 6.06 -14.87
CA ARG A 113 5.09 5.20 -14.43
C ARG A 113 4.66 4.14 -13.43
N CYS A 114 3.47 4.25 -12.84
CA CYS A 114 3.01 3.33 -11.82
C CYS A 114 2.83 1.92 -12.43
N PRO A 115 3.54 0.89 -11.95
CA PRO A 115 3.38 -0.47 -12.48
C PRO A 115 2.00 -1.06 -12.19
N GLN A 116 1.26 -0.46 -11.26
CA GLN A 116 -0.12 -0.84 -10.90
C GLN A 116 -1.17 0.09 -11.53
N HIS A 117 -0.77 1.07 -12.35
CA HIS A 117 -1.69 2.02 -13.00
C HIS A 117 -2.68 2.71 -12.03
N LEU A 118 -2.21 3.02 -10.83
CA LEU A 118 -3.06 3.67 -9.82
C LEU A 118 -3.48 5.07 -10.27
N PRO A 119 -4.74 5.47 -10.00
CA PRO A 119 -5.18 6.87 -10.13
C PRO A 119 -4.67 7.69 -8.95
N ILE A 120 -3.37 7.98 -8.95
CA ILE A 120 -2.66 8.64 -7.84
C ILE A 120 -3.30 9.98 -7.49
N ALA A 121 -3.70 10.79 -8.48
CA ALA A 121 -4.33 12.09 -8.24
C ALA A 121 -5.62 11.96 -7.43
N GLU A 122 -6.49 11.02 -7.82
CA GLU A 122 -7.77 10.76 -7.16
C GLU A 122 -7.56 10.24 -5.73
N LEU A 123 -6.65 9.30 -5.56
CA LEU A 123 -6.31 8.72 -4.25
C LEU A 123 -5.65 9.75 -3.31
N VAL A 124 -4.83 10.66 -3.84
CA VAL A 124 -4.28 11.78 -3.05
C VAL A 124 -5.39 12.73 -2.62
N ALA A 125 -6.31 13.08 -3.50
CA ALA A 125 -7.45 13.93 -3.16
C ALA A 125 -8.33 13.29 -2.07
N GLU A 126 -8.58 11.99 -2.18
CA GLU A 126 -9.26 11.21 -1.15
C GLU A 126 -8.51 11.25 0.18
N ALA A 127 -7.20 11.03 0.16
CA ALA A 127 -6.37 11.09 1.36
C ALA A 127 -6.41 12.47 2.02
N VAL A 128 -6.32 13.56 1.26
CA VAL A 128 -6.47 14.92 1.81
C VAL A 128 -7.86 15.08 2.46
N SER A 129 -8.92 14.62 1.79
CA SER A 129 -10.29 14.70 2.32
C SER A 129 -10.49 13.91 3.62
N LYS A 130 -9.90 12.72 3.74
CA LYS A 130 -10.10 11.82 4.90
C LYS A 130 -9.13 12.07 6.05
N LEU A 131 -7.90 12.48 5.73
CA LEU A 131 -6.76 12.45 6.66
C LEU A 131 -6.32 13.83 7.18
N ALA A 132 -6.76 14.94 6.57
CA ALA A 132 -6.35 16.29 6.96
C ALA A 132 -7.15 16.89 8.14
N TRP A 133 -7.97 16.07 8.82
CA TRP A 133 -8.77 16.45 10.00
C TRP A 133 -7.97 16.39 11.29
#